data_AF-A0A0N5D1G6-F1
#
_entry.id   AF-A0A0N5D1G6-F1
#
_cell.length_a   1.000
_cell.length_b   1.000
_cell.length_c   1.000
_cell.angle_alpha   90.00
_cell.angle_beta   90.00
_cell.angle_gamma   90.00
#
_symmetry.space_group_name_H-M   'P 1'
#
loop_
_entity.id
_entity.type
_entity.pdbx_description
1 polymer ?
#
loop_
_entity_poly.entity_id
_entity_poly.type
_entity_poly.pdbx_seq_one_letter_code
_entity_poly.pdbx_strand_id
1 'polypeptide(L)'
;MVQSSAVRGIFLCGQRPEVGARVKLFEHDYNFANVYKQPNNINAYIAEYLNCNKQTLDISVANHEDLLNETYTDQDGRFFVHGTTIEVEQIKPILKVYHKCLLYGMPGFRKIHFVIPSHFTNYGQYAEKILDLGVFNLEVILPVSIPF
;
A
#
# COMPACT_ATOMS: atom_id res chain seq x y z
N MET A 1 -11.10 2.42 13.88
CA MET A 1 -11.46 0.99 14.08
C MET A 1 -10.43 0.13 13.38
N VAL A 2 -10.08 -1.05 13.90
CA VAL A 2 -9.10 -1.91 13.23
C VAL A 2 -9.73 -2.48 11.95
N GLN A 3 -9.03 -2.38 10.83
CA GLN A 3 -9.44 -2.92 9.53
C GLN A 3 -8.27 -3.61 8.83
N SER A 4 -8.58 -4.60 8.00
CA SER A 4 -7.59 -5.44 7.32
C SER A 4 -7.91 -5.67 5.84
N SER A 5 -6.86 -5.93 5.06
CA SER A 5 -6.94 -6.36 3.65
C SER A 5 -5.79 -7.32 3.32
N ALA A 6 -6.02 -8.23 2.37
CA ALA A 6 -5.01 -9.18 1.91
C ALA A 6 -5.09 -9.42 0.40
N VAL A 7 -3.91 -9.59 -0.21
CA VAL A 7 -3.73 -9.77 -1.66
C VAL A 7 -2.69 -10.86 -1.91
N ARG A 8 -2.93 -11.68 -2.93
CA ARG A 8 -1.97 -12.67 -3.44
C ARG A 8 -1.92 -12.67 -4.96
N GLY A 9 -0.92 -13.33 -5.51
CA GLY A 9 -0.83 -13.59 -6.94
C GLY A 9 0.54 -14.12 -7.36
N ILE A 10 0.75 -14.18 -8.67
CA ILE A 10 2.00 -14.57 -9.32
C ILE A 10 2.37 -13.48 -10.33
N PHE A 11 3.60 -12.98 -10.24
CA PHE A 11 4.13 -12.05 -11.24
C PHE A 11 5.10 -12.75 -12.20
N LEU A 12 4.94 -12.46 -13.49
CA LEU A 12 5.83 -12.89 -14.55
C LEU A 12 6.58 -11.70 -15.16
N CYS A 13 7.75 -11.97 -15.72
CA CYS A 13 8.42 -11.13 -16.70
C CYS A 13 8.59 -11.92 -17.99
N GLY A 14 7.77 -11.62 -19.00
CA GLY A 14 7.64 -12.46 -20.18
C GLY A 14 7.02 -13.81 -19.80
N GLN A 15 7.76 -14.89 -20.03
CA GLN A 15 7.33 -16.27 -19.73
C GLN A 15 7.99 -16.85 -18.47
N ARG A 16 8.72 -16.03 -17.71
CA ARG A 16 9.44 -16.48 -16.49
C ARG A 16 8.85 -15.83 -15.25
N PRO A 17 8.90 -16.49 -14.09
CA PRO A 17 8.60 -15.85 -12.82
C PRO A 17 9.46 -14.60 -12.58
N GLU A 18 8.84 -13.51 -12.15
CA GLU A 18 9.58 -12.33 -11.66
C GLU A 18 9.96 -12.58 -10.20
N VAL A 19 11.23 -12.88 -9.95
CA VAL A 19 11.76 -13.16 -8.61
C VAL A 19 12.26 -11.87 -7.95
N GLY A 20 11.89 -11.64 -6.69
CA GLY A 20 12.36 -10.50 -5.90
C GLY A 20 11.73 -9.16 -6.26
N ALA A 21 10.59 -9.14 -6.95
CA ALA A 21 9.78 -7.93 -7.07
C ALA A 21 9.27 -7.53 -5.69
N ARG A 22 9.42 -6.25 -5.34
CA ARG A 22 8.98 -5.73 -4.05
C ARG A 22 7.51 -5.34 -4.14
N VAL A 23 6.69 -5.93 -3.29
CA VAL A 23 5.24 -5.74 -3.26
C VAL A 23 4.87 -5.05 -1.95
N LYS A 24 4.21 -3.91 -2.04
CA LYS A 24 3.83 -3.09 -0.88
C LYS A 24 2.34 -2.83 -0.89
N LEU A 25 1.69 -3.04 0.24
CA LEU A 25 0.30 -2.69 0.46
C LEU A 25 0.28 -1.37 1.23
N PHE A 26 -0.39 -0.37 0.68
CA PHE A 26 -0.56 0.95 1.29
C PHE A 26 -2.03 1.23 1.53
N GLU A 27 -2.33 2.08 2.50
CA GLU A 27 -3.60 2.78 2.59
C GLU A 27 -3.54 4.06 1.76
N HIS A 28 -4.56 4.30 0.94
CA HIS A 28 -4.60 5.44 0.02
C HIS A 28 -5.69 6.43 0.40
N ASP A 29 -5.31 7.45 1.17
CA ASP A 29 -6.19 8.54 1.54
C ASP A 29 -6.24 9.61 0.44
N TYR A 30 -7.17 9.46 -0.51
CA TYR A 30 -7.64 10.59 -1.30
C TYR A 30 -8.49 11.50 -0.38
N ASN A 31 -7.87 12.45 0.33
CA ASN A 31 -8.43 13.60 1.05
C ASN A 31 -8.89 13.44 2.54
N PHE A 32 -8.24 14.23 3.42
CA PHE A 32 -8.80 14.94 4.60
C PHE A 32 -9.09 14.22 5.95
N ALA A 33 -8.41 13.14 6.33
CA ALA A 33 -8.63 12.50 7.65
C ALA A 33 -7.73 12.97 8.82
N ASN A 34 -6.97 14.07 8.70
CA ASN A 34 -6.27 14.67 9.85
C ASN A 34 -7.16 15.59 10.73
N VAL A 35 -8.46 15.70 10.43
CA VAL A 35 -9.40 16.56 11.17
C VAL A 35 -10.26 15.77 12.18
N TYR A 36 -10.39 14.44 12.04
CA TYR A 36 -11.28 13.62 12.87
C TYR A 36 -10.58 12.69 13.89
N LYS A 37 -9.25 12.79 14.08
CA LYS A 37 -8.55 12.16 15.22
C LYS A 37 -8.78 12.92 16.53
N GLN A 38 -10.04 13.18 16.88
CA GLN A 38 -10.40 13.69 18.21
C GLN A 38 -11.63 12.93 18.71
N PRO A 39 -11.50 12.24 19.85
CA PRO A 39 -12.48 12.47 20.89
C PRO A 39 -11.82 12.80 22.23
N ASN A 40 -12.09 14.03 22.69
CA ASN A 40 -12.47 14.35 24.07
C ASN A 40 -11.40 14.34 25.18
N ASN A 41 -10.14 14.66 24.91
CA ASN A 41 -9.23 15.01 26.00
C ASN A 41 -8.28 16.14 25.62
N ILE A 42 -8.59 17.36 26.08
CA ILE A 42 -7.76 18.57 25.91
C ILE A 42 -6.31 18.35 26.38
N ASN A 43 -6.08 17.40 27.29
CA ASN A 43 -4.73 17.09 27.78
C ASN A 43 -3.95 16.12 26.87
N ALA A 44 -4.61 15.35 26.00
CA ALA A 44 -3.95 14.58 24.95
C ALA A 44 -3.53 15.48 23.77
N TYR A 45 -4.30 16.53 23.51
CA TYR A 45 -3.98 17.54 22.50
C TYR A 45 -2.62 18.20 22.75
N ILE A 46 -2.28 18.51 24.01
CA ILE A 46 -1.01 19.19 24.33
C ILE A 46 0.19 18.23 24.36
N ALA A 47 -0.03 16.94 24.64
CA ALA A 47 1.05 15.94 24.67
C ALA A 47 1.65 15.66 23.28
N GLU A 48 0.87 15.79 22.22
CA GLU A 48 1.35 15.68 20.83
C GLU A 48 2.01 16.98 20.34
N TYR A 49 1.58 18.14 20.85
CA TYR A 49 2.17 19.45 20.51
C TYR A 49 3.52 19.74 21.19
N LEU A 50 3.90 19.03 22.26
CA LEU A 50 5.18 19.25 22.97
C LEU A 50 6.26 18.19 22.70
N ASN A 51 5.97 17.13 21.93
CA ASN A 51 6.95 16.09 21.61
C ASN A 51 7.47 16.13 20.16
N CYS A 52 7.24 17.22 19.42
CA CYS A 52 7.98 17.51 18.20
C CYS A 52 9.23 18.37 18.50
N ASN A 53 10.15 17.84 19.31
CA ASN A 53 11.44 18.48 19.54
C ASN A 53 12.59 17.46 19.49
N LYS A 54 12.68 16.72 18.38
CA LYS A 54 13.99 16.31 17.85
C LYS A 54 13.98 16.20 16.33
N GLN A 55 14.23 17.38 15.75
CA GLN A 55 15.10 17.62 14.61
C GLN A 55 14.49 17.53 13.20
N THR A 56 14.64 18.69 12.53
CA THR A 56 14.46 19.04 11.12
C THR A 56 13.05 19.28 10.61
N LEU A 57 12.82 20.57 10.36
CA LEU A 57 11.78 21.19 9.54
C LEU A 57 11.74 20.53 8.15
N ASP A 58 10.69 19.76 7.89
CA ASP A 58 10.14 19.56 6.55
C ASP A 58 8.63 19.63 6.70
N ILE A 59 8.07 20.83 6.50
CA ILE A 59 6.63 21.01 6.31
C ILE A 59 6.32 20.52 4.89
N SER A 60 6.44 19.21 4.67
CA SER A 60 5.59 18.52 3.72
C SER A 60 4.37 18.11 4.51
N VAL A 61 3.23 18.74 4.25
CA VAL A 61 1.93 18.15 4.59
C VAL A 61 1.90 16.81 3.87
N ALA A 62 2.30 15.76 4.59
CA ALA A 62 2.56 14.48 4.01
C ALA A 62 1.21 13.91 3.58
N ASN A 63 1.00 13.87 2.27
CA ASN A 63 0.07 12.96 1.63
C ASN A 63 0.62 11.54 1.85
N HIS A 64 0.56 11.07 3.11
CA HIS A 64 1.23 9.87 3.55
C HIS A 64 0.29 8.70 3.28
N GLU A 65 0.39 8.16 2.08
CA GLU A 65 -0.11 6.80 1.87
C GLU A 65 0.60 5.90 2.89
N ASP A 66 -0.14 5.43 3.90
CA ASP A 66 0.42 4.68 5.02
C ASP A 66 0.82 3.28 4.55
N LEU A 67 2.09 2.92 4.73
CA LEU A 67 2.57 1.56 4.44
C LEU A 67 1.93 0.58 5.44
N LEU A 68 1.05 -0.29 4.95
CA LEU A 68 0.41 -1.31 5.77
C LEU A 68 1.32 -2.53 5.96
N ASN A 69 1.91 -3.02 4.87
CA ASN A 69 2.86 -4.12 4.91
C ASN A 69 3.66 -4.23 3.59
N GLU A 70 4.74 -5.01 3.61
CA GLU A 70 5.53 -5.34 2.42
C GLU A 70 5.93 -6.82 2.35
N THR A 71 6.16 -7.29 1.13
CA THR A 71 6.66 -8.63 0.83
C THR A 71 7.48 -8.62 -0.47
N TYR A 72 8.04 -9.76 -0.84
CA TYR A 72 8.75 -9.95 -2.10
C TYR A 72 8.23 -11.19 -2.82
N THR A 73 8.27 -11.18 -4.14
CA THR A 73 7.96 -12.40 -4.91
C THR A 73 9.02 -13.46 -4.70
N ASP A 74 8.59 -14.71 -4.56
CA ASP A 74 9.46 -15.88 -4.38
C ASP A 74 10.06 -16.39 -5.71
N GLN A 75 10.69 -17.57 -5.68
CA GLN A 75 11.33 -18.20 -6.85
C GLN A 75 10.34 -18.57 -7.96
N ASP A 76 9.08 -18.76 -7.62
CA ASP A 76 7.99 -19.06 -8.54
C ASP A 76 7.16 -17.80 -8.87
N GLY A 77 7.64 -16.62 -8.44
CA GLY A 77 6.98 -15.34 -8.68
C GLY A 77 5.75 -15.11 -7.80
N ARG A 78 5.47 -16.00 -6.84
CA ARG A 78 4.33 -15.90 -5.94
C ARG A 78 4.56 -14.83 -4.88
N PHE A 79 3.49 -14.16 -4.49
CA PHE A 79 3.49 -13.29 -3.32
C PHE A 79 2.18 -13.41 -2.54
N PHE A 80 2.25 -13.09 -1.26
CA PHE A 80 1.12 -12.86 -0.38
C PHE A 80 1.46 -11.69 0.54
N VAL A 81 0.57 -10.70 0.60
CA VAL A 81 0.69 -9.56 1.51
C VAL A 81 -0.65 -9.32 2.18
N HIS A 82 -0.61 -9.08 3.49
CA HIS A 82 -1.77 -8.63 4.25
C HIS A 82 -1.37 -7.43 5.09
N GLY A 83 -2.29 -6.52 5.33
CA GLY A 83 -2.05 -5.32 6.13
C GLY A 83 -3.24 -5.03 7.02
N THR A 84 -2.96 -4.42 8.15
CA THR A 84 -3.95 -4.04 9.16
C THR A 84 -3.62 -2.64 9.66
N THR A 85 -4.62 -1.78 9.77
CA THR A 85 -4.48 -0.43 10.31
C THR A 85 -5.68 -0.06 11.19
N ILE A 86 -5.56 1.01 11.95
CA ILE A 86 -6.66 1.62 12.68
C ILE A 86 -7.14 2.79 11.86
N GLU A 87 -8.30 2.63 11.22
CA GLU A 87 -8.94 3.73 10.49
C GLU A 87 -10.41 3.91 10.83
N VAL A 88 -10.86 5.17 10.82
CA VAL A 88 -12.25 5.52 11.11
C VAL A 88 -13.12 5.24 9.88
N GLU A 89 -12.67 5.70 8.72
CA GLU A 89 -13.32 5.43 7.43
C GLU A 89 -12.91 4.06 6.89
N GLN A 90 -13.63 3.57 5.89
CA GLN A 90 -13.25 2.33 5.21
C GLN A 90 -11.89 2.51 4.53
N ILE A 91 -10.94 1.62 4.83
CA ILE A 91 -9.61 1.61 4.21
C ILE A 91 -9.75 1.45 2.68
N LYS A 92 -8.88 2.13 1.93
CA LYS A 92 -8.73 2.15 0.46
C LYS A 92 -7.35 1.61 0.10
N PRO A 93 -7.13 0.28 0.17
CA PRO A 93 -5.79 -0.26 -0.02
C PRO A 93 -5.35 -0.15 -1.48
N ILE A 94 -4.07 0.12 -1.68
CA ILE A 94 -3.41 0.11 -2.98
C ILE A 94 -2.17 -0.78 -2.91
N LEU A 95 -2.11 -1.78 -3.80
CA LEU A 95 -0.94 -2.63 -3.97
C LEU A 95 0.02 -1.97 -4.96
N LYS A 96 1.24 -1.66 -4.53
CA LYS A 96 2.30 -1.12 -5.36
C LYS A 96 3.40 -2.16 -5.55
N VAL A 97 3.72 -2.45 -6.81
CA VAL A 97 4.74 -3.44 -7.18
C VAL A 97 5.90 -2.72 -7.83
N TYR A 98 7.10 -2.96 -7.31
CA TYR A 98 8.36 -2.40 -7.78
C TYR A 98 9.22 -3.54 -8.32
N HIS A 99 9.58 -3.47 -9.61
CA HIS A 99 10.21 -4.59 -10.30
C HIS A 99 11.25 -4.13 -11.32
N LYS A 100 12.06 -5.08 -11.82
CA LYS A 100 13.13 -4.79 -12.78
C LYS A 100 12.88 -5.37 -14.18
N CYS A 101 11.76 -6.08 -14.39
CA CYS A 101 11.35 -6.54 -15.71
C CYS A 101 11.46 -5.45 -16.81
N LEU A 102 12.14 -5.76 -17.91
CA LEU A 102 12.48 -4.87 -19.03
C LEU A 102 13.37 -3.64 -18.70
N LEU A 103 14.05 -3.60 -17.53
CA LEU A 103 15.01 -2.52 -17.24
C LEU A 103 16.42 -2.75 -17.79
N TYR A 104 16.77 -3.95 -18.26
CA TYR A 104 18.06 -4.25 -18.92
C TYR A 104 19.31 -3.66 -18.23
N GLY A 105 19.36 -3.68 -16.89
CA GLY A 105 20.49 -3.15 -16.11
C GLY A 105 20.46 -1.66 -15.81
N MET A 106 19.45 -0.93 -16.28
CA MET A 106 19.23 0.47 -15.91
C MET A 106 18.92 0.60 -14.40
N PRO A 107 19.41 1.67 -13.76
CA PRO A 107 19.14 1.91 -12.34
C PRO A 107 17.64 2.20 -12.12
N GLY A 108 17.15 1.82 -10.95
CA GLY A 108 15.77 2.07 -10.53
C GLY A 108 14.84 0.86 -10.65
N PHE A 109 13.54 1.14 -10.61
CA PHE A 109 12.46 0.16 -10.65
C PHE A 109 11.30 0.69 -11.50
N ARG A 110 10.67 -0.19 -12.28
CA ARG A 110 9.33 0.06 -12.82
C ARG A 110 8.32 -0.11 -11.70
N LYS A 111 7.23 0.67 -11.76
CA LYS A 111 6.17 0.67 -10.76
C LYS A 111 4.82 0.47 -11.43
N ILE A 112 4.05 -0.48 -10.92
CA ILE A 112 2.63 -0.66 -11.23
C ILE A 112 1.83 -0.61 -9.94
N HIS A 113 0.59 -0.13 -10.01
CA HIS A 113 -0.33 -0.09 -8.87
C HIS A 113 -1.62 -0.84 -9.19
N PHE A 114 -2.21 -1.45 -8.17
CA PHE A 114 -3.53 -2.07 -8.23
C PHE A 114 -4.36 -1.49 -7.09
N VAL A 115 -5.51 -0.88 -7.42
CA VAL A 115 -6.50 -0.47 -6.43
C VAL A 115 -7.22 -1.71 -5.93
N ILE A 116 -7.28 -1.90 -4.62
CA ILE A 116 -7.97 -3.03 -4.01
C ILE A 116 -9.43 -2.64 -3.79
N PRO A 117 -10.40 -3.37 -4.37
CA PRO A 117 -11.80 -3.06 -4.19
C PRO A 117 -12.20 -3.13 -2.71
N SER A 118 -13.03 -2.18 -2.27
CA SER A 118 -13.42 -2.05 -0.87
C SER A 118 -14.12 -3.28 -0.28
N HIS A 119 -14.77 -4.12 -1.10
CA HIS A 119 -15.39 -5.37 -0.63
C HIS A 119 -14.38 -6.49 -0.29
N PHE A 120 -13.08 -6.25 -0.47
CA PHE A 120 -11.96 -7.06 0.03
C PHE A 120 -11.33 -6.47 1.30
N THR A 121 -11.99 -5.52 1.94
CA THR A 121 -11.60 -4.99 3.25
C THR A 121 -12.67 -5.35 4.28
N ASN A 122 -12.25 -5.51 5.53
CA ASN A 122 -13.15 -5.80 6.64
C ASN A 122 -12.63 -5.19 7.94
N TYR A 123 -13.53 -5.01 8.91
CA TYR A 123 -13.16 -4.72 10.28
C TYR A 123 -12.59 -5.97 10.97
N GLY A 124 -11.63 -5.78 11.86
CA GLY A 124 -10.94 -6.85 12.56
C GLY A 124 -9.44 -6.85 12.29
N GLN A 125 -8.71 -7.74 12.98
CA GLN A 125 -7.25 -7.84 12.88
C GLN A 125 -6.76 -8.67 11.68
N TYR A 126 -7.66 -9.43 11.06
CA TYR A 126 -7.34 -10.35 9.97
C TYR A 126 -8.27 -10.10 8.77
N ALA A 127 -7.71 -10.20 7.57
CA ALA A 127 -8.48 -10.12 6.34
C ALA A 127 -9.33 -11.39 6.16
N GLU A 128 -10.65 -11.21 6.01
CA GLU A 128 -11.60 -12.31 5.81
C GLU A 128 -11.62 -12.82 4.37
N LYS A 129 -11.29 -11.94 3.42
CA LYS A 129 -11.21 -12.24 1.99
C LYS A 129 -9.83 -11.87 1.47
N ILE A 130 -9.34 -12.69 0.54
CA ILE A 130 -8.06 -12.47 -0.13
C ILE A 130 -8.37 -12.13 -1.59
N LEU A 131 -7.89 -10.97 -2.06
CA LEU A 131 -7.90 -10.67 -3.48
C LEU A 131 -6.82 -11.51 -4.17
N ASP A 132 -7.23 -12.41 -5.05
CA ASP A 132 -6.32 -13.18 -5.89
C ASP A 132 -6.17 -12.49 -7.26
N LEU A 133 -4.99 -11.91 -7.52
CA LEU A 133 -4.68 -11.29 -8.81
C LEU A 133 -4.43 -12.33 -9.92
N GLY A 134 -4.35 -13.61 -9.59
CA GLY A 134 -3.97 -14.65 -10.52
C GLY A 134 -2.52 -14.49 -11.00
N VAL A 135 -2.31 -14.70 -12.30
CA VAL A 135 -1.00 -14.58 -12.94
C VAL A 135 -0.97 -13.29 -13.77
N PHE A 136 -0.02 -12.41 -13.48
CA PHE A 136 0.09 -11.11 -14.13
C PHE A 136 1.51 -10.88 -14.70
N ASN A 137 1.61 -10.54 -15.98
CA ASN A 137 2.89 -10.24 -16.62
C ASN A 137 3.23 -8.74 -16.50
N LEU A 138 4.34 -8.44 -15.83
CA LEU A 138 4.85 -7.10 -15.56
C LEU A 138 5.53 -6.42 -16.76
N GLU A 139 5.57 -7.07 -17.93
CA GLU A 139 5.92 -6.40 -19.18
C GLU A 139 4.88 -5.35 -19.59
N VAL A 140 3.63 -5.52 -19.17
CA VAL A 140 2.52 -4.65 -19.56
C VAL A 140 2.84 -3.17 -19.33
N ILE A 141 2.47 -2.36 -20.31
CA ILE A 141 2.54 -0.90 -20.24
C ILE A 141 1.09 -0.44 -20.11
N LEU A 142 0.71 -0.05 -18.90
CA LEU A 142 -0.61 0.52 -18.67
C LEU A 142 -0.65 1.94 -19.27
N PRO A 143 -1.73 2.31 -19.98
CA PRO A 143 -1.91 3.70 -20.39
C PRO A 143 -1.97 4.58 -19.14
N VAL A 144 -1.50 5.83 -19.26
CA VAL A 144 -1.62 6.80 -18.17
C VAL A 144 -3.11 6.94 -17.83
N SER A 145 -3.48 6.57 -16.61
CA SER A 145 -4.83 6.79 -16.09
C SER A 145 -5.07 8.29 -16.00
N ILE A 146 -5.75 8.86 -16.99
CA ILE A 146 -6.32 10.20 -16.86
C ILE A 146 -7.53 10.03 -15.95
N PRO A 147 -7.55 10.64 -14.76
CA PRO A 147 -8.74 10.64 -13.93
C PRO A 147 -9.84 11.38 -14.71
N PHE A 148 -10.94 10.70 -15.01
CA PHE A 148 -12.17 11.33 -15.49
C PHE A 148 -12.97 11.88 -14.30
#